data_AF-A0A0N0V2X9-F1
#
_entry.id   AF-A0A0N0V2X9-F1
#
_cell.length_a   1.000
_cell.length_b   1.000
_cell.length_c   1.000
_cell.angle_alpha   90.00
_cell.angle_beta   90.00
_cell.angle_gamma   90.00
#
_symmetry.space_group_name_H-M   'P 1'
#
loop_
_entity.id
_entity.type
_entity.pdbx_description
1 polymer ?
#
loop_
_entity_poly.entity_id
_entity_poly.type
_entity_poly.pdbx_seq_one_letter_code
_entity_poly.pdbx_strand_id
1 'polypeptide(L)'
;MKTIFIKKILFMCTSILLLTCNSLMAENWQTQIHIQGQEIKGMFKSEVTIGVQAKKSTMEAPPLPPIYSCRMYLPSESWMKQYTQWIKTNETKQHQWILAINPHGNYGPPMDITSRLSWDPKSFGPGKVVLKKGWQGDGDILADMKTVSSIDIVGSNMDQYVTIVYSEK
;
A
#
# COMPACT_ATOMS: atom_id res chain seq x y z
N MET A 1 -85.54 -16.23 -8.15
CA MET A 1 -84.75 -15.01 -8.41
C MET A 1 -83.43 -15.18 -7.65
N LYS A 2 -82.32 -15.45 -8.36
CA LYS A 2 -81.01 -15.77 -7.76
C LYS A 2 -80.22 -14.48 -7.58
N THR A 3 -79.83 -14.17 -6.35
CA THR A 3 -78.94 -13.04 -6.06
C THR A 3 -77.57 -13.60 -5.66
N ILE A 4 -76.60 -13.35 -6.54
CA ILE A 4 -75.17 -13.62 -6.38
C ILE A 4 -74.61 -12.57 -5.41
N PHE A 5 -73.82 -12.99 -4.41
CA PHE A 5 -72.96 -12.05 -3.69
C PHE A 5 -71.54 -12.58 -3.52
N ILE A 6 -70.64 -11.74 -4.02
CA ILE A 6 -69.20 -11.83 -4.20
C ILE A 6 -68.50 -11.73 -2.84
N LYS A 7 -67.55 -12.64 -2.55
CA LYS A 7 -66.49 -12.37 -1.56
C LYS A 7 -65.16 -12.19 -2.30
N LYS A 8 -64.77 -10.92 -2.40
CA LYS A 8 -63.49 -10.42 -2.92
C LYS A 8 -62.33 -11.04 -2.13
N ILE A 9 -61.47 -11.76 -2.83
CA ILE A 9 -60.15 -12.19 -2.35
C ILE A 9 -59.26 -10.94 -2.34
N LEU A 10 -58.97 -10.44 -1.13
CA LEU A 10 -58.03 -9.36 -0.91
C LEU A 10 -56.62 -9.96 -0.91
N PHE A 11 -55.99 -10.02 -2.08
CA PHE A 11 -54.60 -10.45 -2.23
C PHE A 11 -53.70 -9.27 -1.83
N MET A 12 -53.33 -9.23 -0.55
CA MET A 12 -52.40 -8.24 0.00
C MET A 12 -50.99 -8.60 -0.48
N CYS A 13 -50.58 -8.01 -1.60
CA CYS A 13 -49.26 -8.18 -2.17
C CYS A 13 -48.28 -7.30 -1.39
N THR A 14 -47.79 -7.82 -0.26
CA THR A 14 -46.74 -7.21 0.55
C THR A 14 -45.46 -7.18 -0.28
N SER A 15 -45.24 -6.06 -0.99
CA SER A 15 -43.99 -5.79 -1.68
C SER A 15 -42.88 -5.71 -0.63
N ILE A 16 -42.13 -6.80 -0.49
CA ILE A 16 -40.87 -6.83 0.25
C ILE A 16 -39.89 -6.00 -0.56
N LEU A 17 -39.81 -4.70 -0.23
CA LEU A 17 -38.78 -3.81 -0.73
C LEU A 17 -37.46 -4.22 -0.07
N LEU A 18 -36.74 -5.15 -0.70
CA LEU A 18 -35.37 -5.49 -0.36
C LEU A 18 -34.49 -4.25 -0.65
N LEU A 19 -34.35 -3.36 0.33
CA LEU A 19 -33.23 -2.42 0.35
C LEU A 19 -31.95 -3.27 0.48
N THR A 20 -31.36 -3.60 -0.66
CA THR A 20 -29.96 -4.00 -0.70
C THR A 20 -29.14 -2.78 -0.32
N CYS A 21 -28.81 -2.68 0.96
CA CYS A 21 -27.76 -1.80 1.42
C CYS A 21 -26.46 -2.34 0.80
N ASN A 22 -26.09 -1.83 -0.38
CA ASN A 22 -24.74 -1.96 -0.89
C ASN A 22 -23.85 -1.16 0.06
N SER A 23 -23.49 -1.74 1.20
CA SER A 23 -22.39 -1.21 1.99
C SER A 23 -21.19 -1.24 1.07
N LEU A 24 -20.74 -0.06 0.66
CA LEU A 24 -19.50 0.15 -0.06
C LEU A 24 -18.38 -0.29 0.90
N MET A 25 -18.14 -1.60 0.98
CA MET A 25 -17.10 -2.16 1.82
C MET A 25 -15.79 -1.74 1.17
N ALA A 26 -15.07 -0.82 1.82
CA ALA A 26 -13.77 -0.41 1.36
C ALA A 26 -12.87 -1.63 1.21
N GLU A 27 -12.24 -1.77 0.05
CA GLU A 27 -11.63 -3.04 -0.39
C GLU A 27 -10.34 -3.35 0.37
N ASN A 28 -10.22 -4.60 0.82
CA ASN A 28 -9.00 -5.09 1.46
C ASN A 28 -7.97 -5.49 0.41
N TRP A 29 -6.77 -4.92 0.46
CA TRP A 29 -5.67 -5.30 -0.41
C TRP A 29 -4.33 -5.20 0.32
N GLN A 30 -3.34 -5.93 -0.18
CA GLN A 30 -1.97 -5.91 0.33
C GLN A 30 -1.00 -6.18 -0.81
N THR A 31 0.16 -5.53 -0.78
CA THR A 31 1.23 -5.72 -1.75
C THR A 31 2.60 -5.66 -1.07
N GLN A 32 3.58 -6.25 -1.74
CA GLN A 32 4.98 -6.16 -1.40
C GLN A 32 5.66 -5.16 -2.32
N ILE A 33 6.46 -4.29 -1.72
CA ILE A 33 7.40 -3.42 -2.41
C ILE A 33 8.78 -3.98 -2.15
N HIS A 34 9.59 -4.12 -3.20
CA HIS A 34 10.93 -4.68 -3.13
C HIS A 34 11.95 -3.61 -3.51
N ILE A 35 13.10 -3.61 -2.84
CA ILE A 35 14.29 -2.88 -3.26
C ILE A 35 15.41 -3.89 -3.49
N GLN A 36 16.17 -3.71 -4.57
CA GLN A 36 17.36 -4.52 -4.85
C GLN A 36 18.54 -3.61 -5.17
N GLY A 37 19.62 -3.77 -4.40
CA GLY A 37 20.91 -3.12 -4.64
C GLY A 37 21.89 -4.03 -5.37
N GLN A 38 23.17 -3.66 -5.31
CA GLN A 38 24.26 -4.46 -5.87
C GLN A 38 24.39 -5.79 -5.13
N GLU A 39 24.54 -6.90 -5.85
CA GLU A 39 24.77 -8.21 -5.24
C GLU A 39 26.12 -8.26 -4.50
N ILE A 40 26.07 -8.70 -3.25
CA ILE A 40 27.22 -8.77 -2.34
C ILE A 40 27.12 -10.01 -1.45
N LYS A 41 28.20 -10.35 -0.72
CA LYS A 41 28.20 -11.38 0.34
C LYS A 41 27.50 -10.89 1.62
N GLY A 42 26.25 -10.46 1.49
CA GLY A 42 25.43 -9.84 2.53
C GLY A 42 24.00 -9.66 2.05
N MET A 43 23.23 -8.77 2.69
CA MET A 43 21.86 -8.47 2.26
C MET A 43 21.85 -7.45 1.12
N PHE A 44 21.32 -7.82 -0.04
CA PHE A 44 21.20 -6.91 -1.20
C PHE A 44 19.75 -6.75 -1.69
N LYS A 45 18.81 -7.30 -0.94
CA LYS A 45 17.37 -7.20 -1.17
C LYS A 45 16.69 -6.85 0.13
N SER A 46 15.65 -6.02 0.06
CA SER A 46 14.79 -5.69 1.18
C SER A 46 13.36 -5.53 0.68
N GLU A 47 12.40 -5.80 1.56
CA GLU A 47 10.98 -5.81 1.22
C GLU A 47 10.19 -5.15 2.33
N VAL A 48 9.12 -4.45 1.94
CA VAL A 48 8.09 -4.00 2.86
C VAL A 48 6.71 -4.35 2.32
N THR A 49 5.78 -4.57 3.25
CA THR A 49 4.39 -4.88 2.96
C THR A 49 3.51 -3.69 3.33
N ILE A 50 2.71 -3.23 2.38
CA ILE A 50 1.71 -2.17 2.61
C ILE A 50 0.34 -2.67 2.17
N GLY A 51 -0.71 -2.05 2.71
CA GLY A 51 -2.07 -2.45 2.36
C GLY A 51 -3.13 -1.77 3.18
N VAL A 52 -4.37 -2.07 2.84
CA VAL A 52 -5.57 -1.56 3.48
C VAL A 52 -6.41 -2.76 3.90
N GLN A 53 -6.84 -2.79 5.16
CA GLN A 53 -7.69 -3.84 5.71
C GLN A 53 -8.70 -3.27 6.72
N ALA A 54 -9.70 -4.05 7.12
CA ALA A 54 -10.63 -3.66 8.19
C ALA A 54 -9.95 -3.42 9.55
N LYS A 55 -8.78 -4.03 9.81
CA LYS A 55 -8.00 -3.82 11.03
C LYS A 55 -6.58 -3.42 10.67
N LYS A 56 -6.06 -2.38 11.33
CA LYS A 56 -4.64 -1.99 11.18
C LYS A 56 -3.73 -3.09 11.71
N SER A 57 -2.57 -3.23 11.08
CA SER A 57 -1.53 -4.18 11.49
C SER A 57 -0.15 -3.63 11.15
N THR A 58 0.82 -3.87 12.03
CA THR A 58 2.22 -3.47 11.83
C THR A 58 3.16 -4.60 12.22
N MET A 59 4.28 -4.72 11.51
CA MET A 59 5.38 -5.64 11.87
C MET A 59 6.68 -4.86 11.95
N GLU A 60 7.36 -4.94 13.09
CA GLU A 60 8.64 -4.26 13.30
C GLU A 60 9.73 -4.87 12.43
N ALA A 61 10.64 -4.02 11.97
CA ALA A 61 11.78 -4.44 11.18
C ALA A 61 12.76 -5.24 12.05
N PRO A 62 13.35 -6.32 11.52
CA PRO A 62 14.37 -7.04 12.24
C PRO A 62 15.64 -6.17 12.41
N PRO A 63 16.55 -6.54 13.32
CA PRO A 63 17.86 -5.92 13.40
C PRO A 63 18.58 -5.91 12.05
N LEU A 64 19.35 -4.86 11.79
CA LEU A 64 20.13 -4.75 10.57
C LEU A 64 21.17 -5.87 10.47
N PRO A 65 21.34 -6.49 9.30
CA PRO A 65 22.48 -7.37 9.09
C PRO A 65 23.79 -6.57 9.11
N PRO A 66 24.93 -7.21 9.44
CA PRO A 66 26.22 -6.52 9.50
C PRO A 66 26.65 -5.90 8.17
N ILE A 67 26.25 -6.49 7.05
CA ILE A 67 26.63 -6.06 5.69
C ILE A 67 25.38 -6.05 4.80
N TYR A 68 25.10 -4.91 4.17
CA TYR A 68 24.03 -4.76 3.20
C TYR A 68 24.34 -3.69 2.14
N SER A 69 23.86 -3.88 0.91
CA SER A 69 24.01 -2.94 -0.22
C SER A 69 22.75 -2.12 -0.52
N CYS A 70 21.64 -2.43 0.14
CA CYS A 70 20.44 -1.59 0.13
C CYS A 70 19.58 -1.88 1.34
N ARG A 71 18.72 -0.92 1.70
CA ARG A 71 17.73 -1.10 2.76
C ARG A 71 16.46 -0.34 2.42
N MET A 72 15.31 -0.91 2.76
CA MET A 72 14.03 -0.23 2.75
C MET A 72 13.26 -0.53 4.04
N TYR A 73 12.57 0.46 4.58
CA TYR A 73 11.69 0.30 5.73
C TYR A 73 10.59 1.37 5.76
N LEU A 74 9.57 1.13 6.57
CA LEU A 74 8.46 2.05 6.82
C LEU A 74 8.69 2.74 8.18
N PRO A 75 9.05 4.03 8.22
CA PRO A 75 9.28 4.73 9.47
C PRO A 75 7.95 4.94 10.22
N SER A 76 7.96 4.77 11.55
CA SER A 76 6.81 5.12 12.39
C SER A 76 6.65 6.65 12.49
N GLU A 77 5.44 7.11 12.81
CA GLU A 77 5.17 8.55 12.99
C GLU A 77 6.05 9.18 14.09
N SER A 78 6.39 8.40 15.12
CA SER A 78 7.28 8.80 16.22
C SER A 78 8.76 8.65 15.92
N TRP A 79 9.14 8.08 14.77
CA TRP A 79 10.53 7.75 14.39
C TRP A 79 11.28 6.76 15.29
N MET A 80 10.64 6.30 16.37
CA MET A 80 11.21 5.35 17.32
C MET A 80 11.18 3.91 16.80
N LYS A 81 10.35 3.63 15.79
CA LYS A 81 10.16 2.29 15.23
C LYS A 81 10.28 2.31 13.72
N GLN A 82 10.72 1.17 13.20
CA GLN A 82 10.83 0.91 11.77
C GLN A 82 10.02 -0.35 11.51
N TYR A 83 9.21 -0.34 10.46
CA TYR A 83 8.34 -1.46 10.12
C TYR A 83 8.73 -2.08 8.78
N THR A 84 8.56 -3.40 8.68
CA THR A 84 8.52 -4.15 7.42
C THR A 84 7.08 -4.35 6.93
N GLN A 85 6.08 -4.12 7.78
CA GLN A 85 4.68 -4.12 7.38
C GLN A 85 3.92 -2.97 8.02
N TRP A 86 3.10 -2.29 7.23
CA TRP A 86 2.10 -1.34 7.74
C TRP A 86 0.81 -1.40 6.93
N ILE A 87 -0.17 -2.09 7.49
CA ILE A 87 -1.53 -2.17 6.98
C ILE A 87 -2.38 -1.10 7.66
N LYS A 88 -3.02 -0.22 6.87
CA LYS A 88 -3.91 0.84 7.36
C LYS A 88 -5.37 0.37 7.38
N THR A 89 -6.20 1.03 8.18
CA THR A 89 -7.65 0.75 8.20
C THR A 89 -8.30 1.26 6.92
N ASN A 90 -9.37 0.60 6.47
CA ASN A 90 -10.15 1.01 5.31
C ASN A 90 -11.20 2.10 5.62
N GLU A 91 -11.07 2.79 6.75
CA GLU A 91 -11.99 3.84 7.22
C GLU A 91 -11.78 5.18 6.50
N THR A 92 -10.63 5.37 5.85
CA THR A 92 -10.32 6.58 5.08
C THR A 92 -10.13 6.25 3.61
N LYS A 93 -10.52 7.17 2.72
CA LYS A 93 -10.36 6.98 1.27
C LYS A 93 -8.95 7.23 0.76
N GLN A 94 -8.11 7.86 1.57
CA GLN A 94 -6.74 8.20 1.23
C GLN A 94 -5.78 7.62 2.25
N HIS A 95 -4.69 7.07 1.75
CA HIS A 95 -3.63 6.49 2.55
C HIS A 95 -2.27 6.87 1.98
N GLN A 96 -1.31 7.02 2.88
CA GLN A 96 0.07 7.29 2.53
C GLN A 96 0.98 6.32 3.27
N TRP A 97 1.98 5.79 2.56
CA TRP A 97 3.07 5.03 3.15
C TRP A 97 4.38 5.66 2.74
N ILE A 98 5.17 6.02 3.73
CA ILE A 98 6.48 6.61 3.51
C ILE A 98 7.48 5.46 3.46
N LEU A 99 8.31 5.42 2.43
CA LEU A 99 9.42 4.51 2.30
C LEU A 99 10.70 5.28 2.58
N ALA A 100 11.47 4.83 3.57
CA ALA A 100 12.84 5.24 3.75
C ALA A 100 13.75 4.22 3.05
N ILE A 101 14.51 4.67 2.06
CA ILE A 101 15.32 3.82 1.19
C ILE A 101 16.77 4.27 1.27
N ASN A 102 17.67 3.41 1.74
CA ASN A 102 19.10 3.61 1.61
C ASN A 102 19.59 2.77 0.42
N PRO A 103 19.85 3.38 -0.75
CA PRO A 103 20.19 2.65 -1.98
C PRO A 103 21.64 2.15 -2.03
N HIS A 104 22.50 2.59 -1.10
CA HIS A 104 23.91 2.21 -1.02
C HIS A 104 24.17 1.13 0.05
N GLY A 105 23.39 1.19 1.14
CA GLY A 105 23.65 0.42 2.34
C GLY A 105 24.97 0.78 3.02
N ASN A 106 25.56 -0.16 3.75
CA ASN A 106 26.81 0.06 4.50
C ASN A 106 28.03 -0.61 3.85
N TYR A 107 27.94 -0.96 2.56
CA TYR A 107 28.98 -1.66 1.82
C TYR A 107 29.58 -0.79 0.73
N GLY A 108 30.92 -0.78 0.61
CA GLY A 108 31.62 -0.07 -0.46
C GLY A 108 32.06 1.37 -0.10
N PRO A 109 32.74 2.06 -1.03
CA PRO A 109 33.21 3.43 -0.84
C PRO A 109 32.03 4.42 -0.82
N PRO A 110 32.16 5.60 -0.17
CA PRO A 110 31.09 6.58 -0.11
C PRO A 110 30.85 7.24 -1.48
N MET A 111 29.96 6.65 -2.26
CA MET A 111 29.55 7.15 -3.57
C MET A 111 28.04 6.95 -3.77
N ASP A 112 27.46 7.63 -4.76
CA ASP A 112 26.08 7.35 -5.13
C ASP A 112 25.98 6.00 -5.84
N ILE A 113 25.06 5.17 -5.38
CA ILE A 113 24.72 3.87 -5.96
C ILE A 113 23.22 3.86 -6.30
N THR A 114 22.89 3.12 -7.36
CA THR A 114 21.51 2.90 -7.79
C THR A 114 20.99 1.59 -7.21
N SER A 115 19.82 1.65 -6.58
CA SER A 115 19.01 0.48 -6.24
C SER A 115 17.68 0.51 -6.99
N ARG A 116 17.20 -0.65 -7.42
CA ARG A 116 15.95 -0.81 -8.18
C ARG A 116 14.78 -1.09 -7.23
N LEU A 117 13.85 -0.14 -7.14
CA LEU A 117 12.58 -0.28 -6.42
C LEU A 117 11.56 -0.91 -7.37
N SER A 118 10.85 -1.95 -6.95
CA SER A 118 9.87 -2.66 -7.79
C SER A 118 8.66 -3.16 -7.01
N TRP A 119 7.57 -3.42 -7.73
CA TRP A 119 6.29 -3.85 -7.20
C TRP A 119 5.45 -4.55 -8.29
N ASP A 120 4.36 -5.21 -7.90
CA ASP A 120 3.35 -5.73 -8.83
C ASP A 120 2.15 -4.76 -8.95
N PRO A 121 1.96 -4.06 -10.08
CA PRO A 121 0.82 -3.16 -10.29
C PRO A 121 -0.56 -3.80 -10.07
N LYS A 122 -0.68 -5.12 -10.26
CA LYS A 122 -1.95 -5.85 -10.12
C LYS A 122 -2.34 -6.14 -8.67
N SER A 123 -1.37 -6.11 -7.76
CA SER A 123 -1.58 -6.41 -6.34
C SER A 123 -2.16 -5.24 -5.53
N PHE A 124 -2.18 -4.02 -6.09
CA PHE A 124 -2.90 -2.90 -5.49
C PHE A 124 -4.41 -3.04 -5.68
N GLY A 125 -5.19 -2.52 -4.72
CA GLY A 125 -6.64 -2.36 -4.86
C GLY A 125 -7.07 -1.49 -6.06
N PRO A 126 -8.38 -1.32 -6.32
CA PRO A 126 -8.92 -0.70 -7.53
C PRO A 126 -8.68 0.81 -7.63
N GLY A 127 -8.19 1.44 -6.56
CA GLY A 127 -7.86 2.86 -6.46
C GLY A 127 -6.69 3.31 -7.34
N LYS A 128 -6.44 4.62 -7.31
CA LYS A 128 -5.27 5.25 -7.92
C LYS A 128 -4.08 5.14 -6.97
N VAL A 129 -2.92 4.76 -7.50
CA VAL A 129 -1.69 4.62 -6.72
C VAL A 129 -0.55 5.37 -7.40
N VAL A 130 0.01 6.35 -6.71
CA VAL A 130 1.16 7.11 -7.22
C VAL A 130 2.31 7.06 -6.24
N LEU A 131 3.52 7.00 -6.78
CA LEU A 131 4.75 7.18 -6.02
C LEU A 131 5.21 8.62 -6.17
N LYS A 132 5.48 9.27 -5.05
CA LYS A 132 5.93 10.67 -5.02
C LYS A 132 7.28 10.81 -4.34
N LYS A 133 8.03 11.82 -4.73
CA LYS A 133 9.29 12.20 -4.07
C LYS A 133 9.01 12.85 -2.71
N GLY A 134 9.87 12.57 -1.74
CA GLY A 134 9.85 13.22 -0.44
C GLY A 134 8.95 12.51 0.57
N TRP A 135 8.94 13.05 1.79
CA TRP A 135 8.28 12.48 2.96
C TRP A 135 6.77 12.74 3.01
N GLN A 136 6.35 13.96 2.71
CA GLN A 136 4.97 14.43 2.95
C GLN A 136 3.98 13.98 1.86
N GLY A 137 4.44 13.34 0.78
CA GLY A 137 3.58 12.97 -0.34
C GLY A 137 3.03 14.16 -1.15
N ASP A 138 3.68 15.31 -1.05
CA ASP A 138 3.40 16.56 -1.78
C ASP A 138 4.39 16.85 -2.91
N GLY A 139 5.54 16.17 -2.93
CA GLY A 139 6.53 16.30 -3.99
C GLY A 139 6.12 15.72 -5.34
N ASP A 140 7.04 15.81 -6.30
CA ASP A 140 6.83 15.38 -7.68
C ASP A 140 6.39 13.92 -7.78
N ILE A 141 5.48 13.64 -8.72
CA ILE A 141 5.08 12.27 -9.05
C ILE A 141 6.25 11.60 -9.78
N LEU A 142 6.79 10.55 -9.18
CA LEU A 142 7.85 9.73 -9.75
C LEU A 142 7.29 8.63 -10.67
N ALA A 143 6.14 8.05 -10.29
CA ALA A 143 5.49 6.99 -11.07
C ALA A 143 3.99 6.89 -10.78
N ASP A 144 3.21 6.51 -11.79
CA ASP A 144 1.90 5.88 -11.59
C ASP A 144 2.14 4.37 -11.41
N MET A 145 1.93 3.89 -10.18
CA MET A 145 2.29 2.51 -9.79
C MET A 145 1.34 1.46 -10.37
N LYS A 146 0.23 1.87 -11.01
CA LYS A 146 -0.65 0.99 -11.77
C LYS A 146 -0.16 0.70 -13.19
N THR A 147 0.74 1.53 -13.72
CA THR A 147 1.23 1.41 -15.11
C THR A 147 2.74 1.16 -15.20
N VAL A 148 3.48 1.65 -14.21
CA VAL A 148 4.91 1.39 -14.03
C VAL A 148 5.06 0.39 -12.89
N SER A 149 6.00 -0.55 -13.01
CA SER A 149 6.28 -1.59 -12.00
C SER A 149 7.63 -1.44 -11.29
N SER A 150 8.46 -0.48 -11.72
CA SER A 150 9.75 -0.24 -11.08
C SER A 150 10.32 1.14 -11.39
N ILE A 151 11.17 1.66 -10.50
CA ILE A 151 12.01 2.84 -10.72
C ILE A 151 13.40 2.64 -10.09
N ASP A 152 14.37 3.40 -10.58
CA ASP A 152 15.69 3.48 -9.98
C ASP A 152 15.74 4.58 -8.91
N ILE A 153 16.30 4.25 -7.75
CA ILE A 153 16.58 5.17 -6.66
C ILE A 153 18.10 5.32 -6.54
N VAL A 154 18.59 6.54 -6.68
CA VAL A 154 20.01 6.87 -6.61
C VAL A 154 20.29 7.60 -5.30
N GLY A 155 21.38 7.24 -4.64
CA GLY A 155 21.88 7.96 -3.48
C GLY A 155 23.08 7.29 -2.83
N SER A 156 23.69 8.00 -1.89
CA SER A 156 24.78 7.49 -1.06
C SER A 156 24.24 6.72 0.15
N ASN A 157 25.09 6.51 1.17
CA ASN A 157 24.70 5.86 2.43
C ASN A 157 23.82 6.78 3.32
N MET A 158 22.68 7.20 2.79
CA MET A 158 21.67 8.03 3.46
C MET A 158 20.28 7.64 2.96
N ASP A 159 19.29 7.79 3.83
CA ASP A 159 17.90 7.51 3.48
C ASP A 159 17.37 8.55 2.48
N GLN A 160 16.88 8.05 1.36
CA GLN A 160 16.04 8.75 0.40
C GLN A 160 14.58 8.46 0.76
N TYR A 161 13.74 9.49 0.72
CA TYR A 161 12.32 9.34 1.05
C TYR A 161 11.46 9.42 -0.20
N VAL A 162 10.57 8.44 -0.33
CA VAL A 162 9.48 8.43 -1.31
C VAL A 162 8.19 8.03 -0.60
N THR A 163 7.06 8.55 -1.07
CA THR A 163 5.76 8.28 -0.46
C THR A 163 4.82 7.67 -1.49
N ILE A 164 4.27 6.51 -1.15
CA ILE A 164 3.18 5.86 -1.89
C ILE A 164 1.88 6.50 -1.43
N VAL A 165 1.12 7.06 -2.35
CA VAL A 165 -0.21 7.63 -2.10
C VAL A 165 -1.26 6.79 -2.80
N TYR A 166 -2.15 6.18 -2.02
CA TYR A 166 -3.33 5.46 -2.49
C TYR A 166 -4.57 6.32 -2.30
N SER A 167 -5.41 6.38 -3.32
CA SER A 167 -6.74 7.01 -3.26
C SER A 167 -7.77 6.02 -3.79
N GLU A 168 -8.72 5.63 -2.96
CA GLU A 168 -9.86 4.81 -3.34
C GLU A 168 -10.71 5.53 -4.42
N LYS A 169 -11.39 4.75 -5.26
CA LYS A 169 -12.29 5.27 -6.29
C LYS A 169 -13.60 5.80 -5.71
#